data_AF-A0A4Y2M692-F1
#
_entry.id   AF-A0A4Y2M692-F1
#
_cell.length_a   1.000
_cell.length_b   1.000
_cell.length_c   1.000
_cell.angle_alpha   90.00
_cell.angle_beta   90.00
_cell.angle_gamma   90.00
#
_symmetry.space_group_name_H-M   'P 1'
#
loop_
_entity.id
_entity.type
_entity.pdbx_description
1 polymer ?
#
loop_
_entity_poly.entity_id
_entity_poly.type
_entity_poly.pdbx_seq_one_letter_code
_entity_poly.pdbx_strand_id
1 'polypeptide(L)'
;MKRHYRKQLLSKLLFEGDDDEEEAACSIVQFWKALTLKDCVYVINEAWESVPEHTLERSWRKLAPYLKNVDQSNDSGSVTVTELNGLLKQIPGCGNCEEDDVSSCLDCDADDA
;
A
#
# COMPACT_ATOMS: atom_id res chain seq x y z
N MET A 1 5.07 2.79 -6.09
CA MET A 1 5.10 3.72 -4.93
C MET A 1 5.69 5.11 -5.20
N LYS A 2 6.98 5.42 -4.94
CA LYS A 2 7.46 6.84 -4.99
C LYS A 2 7.12 7.59 -6.29
N ARG A 3 7.30 6.94 -7.44
CA ARG A 3 6.94 7.50 -8.76
C ARG A 3 5.43 7.79 -8.88
N HIS A 4 4.60 6.86 -8.39
CA HIS A 4 3.14 6.96 -8.45
C HIS A 4 2.64 8.06 -7.52
N TYR A 5 3.19 8.15 -6.30
CA TYR A 5 2.90 9.24 -5.36
C TYR A 5 3.23 10.60 -5.96
N ARG A 6 4.43 10.77 -6.53
CA ARG A 6 4.82 12.04 -7.18
C ARG A 6 3.91 12.38 -8.36
N LYS A 7 3.49 11.38 -9.14
CA LYS A 7 2.55 11.58 -10.24
C LYS A 7 1.20 12.08 -9.72
N GLN A 8 0.61 11.42 -8.72
CA GLN A 8 -0.68 11.82 -8.17
C GLN A 8 -0.63 13.20 -7.53
N LEU A 9 0.43 13.50 -6.78
CA LEU A 9 0.62 14.82 -6.18
C LEU A 9 0.74 15.94 -7.23
N LEU A 10 1.43 15.67 -8.35
CA LEU A 10 1.50 16.59 -9.48
C LEU A 10 0.15 16.74 -10.18
N SER A 11 -0.63 15.66 -10.30
CA SER A 11 -1.99 15.75 -10.83
C SER A 11 -2.88 16.63 -9.94
N LYS A 12 -2.88 16.43 -8.61
CA LYS A 12 -3.58 17.33 -7.67
C LYS A 12 -3.17 18.79 -7.84
N LEU A 13 -1.86 19.06 -7.89
CA LEU A 13 -1.35 20.43 -8.10
C LEU A 13 -1.87 21.09 -9.39
N LEU A 14 -2.06 20.31 -10.46
CA LEU A 14 -2.50 20.81 -11.77
C LEU A 14 -4.02 20.98 -11.90
N PHE A 15 -4.81 20.26 -11.10
CA PHE A 15 -6.28 20.18 -11.27
C PHE A 15 -7.07 20.70 -10.05
N GLU A 16 -6.42 21.00 -8.94
CA GLU A 16 -7.06 21.45 -7.69
C GLU A 16 -6.94 22.97 -7.43
N GLY A 17 -6.41 23.73 -8.41
CA GLY A 17 -6.41 25.20 -8.39
C GLY A 17 -7.60 25.78 -9.16
N ASP A 18 -8.32 26.72 -8.56
CA ASP A 18 -9.44 27.44 -9.18
C ASP A 18 -9.02 28.08 -10.53
N ASP A 19 -9.95 28.11 -11.49
CA ASP A 19 -9.81 28.53 -12.91
C ASP A 19 -9.38 30.01 -13.12
N ASP A 20 -8.93 30.72 -12.09
CA ASP A 20 -8.50 32.12 -12.18
C ASP A 20 -7.04 32.17 -12.69
N GLU A 21 -6.90 32.42 -14.00
CA GLU A 21 -5.65 32.44 -14.80
C GLU A 21 -4.53 33.38 -14.29
N GLU A 22 -4.77 34.23 -13.29
CA GLU A 22 -3.87 35.36 -12.97
C GLU A 22 -2.77 35.05 -11.93
N GLU A 23 -2.77 33.90 -11.23
CA GLU A 23 -1.85 33.66 -10.10
C GLU A 23 -1.15 32.27 -10.04
N ALA A 24 -0.73 31.71 -11.18
CA ALA A 24 -0.11 30.38 -11.26
C ALA A 24 1.17 30.16 -10.39
N ALA A 25 1.92 31.22 -10.03
CA ALA A 25 3.09 31.09 -9.15
C ALA A 25 2.75 31.16 -7.65
N CYS A 26 1.70 31.90 -7.28
CA CYS A 26 1.13 31.81 -5.94
C CYS A 26 0.44 30.45 -5.74
N SER A 27 -0.13 29.86 -6.80
CA SER A 27 -0.85 28.59 -6.71
C SER A 27 0.03 27.44 -6.20
N ILE A 28 1.31 27.34 -6.61
CA ILE A 28 2.22 26.30 -6.10
C ILE A 28 2.50 26.48 -4.60
N VAL A 29 2.84 27.70 -4.17
CA VAL A 29 3.14 27.98 -2.77
C VAL A 29 1.90 27.82 -1.89
N GLN A 30 0.74 28.26 -2.37
CA GLN A 30 -0.55 28.11 -1.71
C GLN A 30 -0.95 26.64 -1.63
N PHE A 31 -0.77 25.86 -2.69
CA PHE A 31 -0.99 24.41 -2.70
C PHE A 31 -0.20 23.73 -1.59
N TRP A 32 1.11 23.98 -1.51
CA TRP A 32 1.94 23.36 -0.46
C TRP A 32 1.57 23.81 0.95
N LYS A 33 1.06 25.04 1.11
CA LYS A 33 0.55 25.52 2.40
C LYS A 33 -0.81 24.91 2.77
N ALA A 34 -1.64 24.62 1.78
CA ALA A 34 -2.97 24.04 1.96
C ALA A 34 -2.93 22.50 2.09
N LEU A 35 -1.87 21.86 1.59
CA LEU A 35 -1.71 20.41 1.59
C LEU A 35 -1.71 19.87 3.04
N THR A 36 -2.69 19.04 3.35
CA THR A 36 -2.83 18.46 4.68
C THR A 36 -2.19 17.08 4.77
N LEU A 37 -1.97 16.59 6.00
CA LEU A 37 -1.58 15.20 6.22
C LEU A 37 -2.63 14.23 5.68
N LYS A 38 -3.91 14.57 5.82
CA LYS A 38 -5.04 13.79 5.27
C LYS A 38 -4.89 13.64 3.76
N ASP A 39 -4.64 14.73 3.03
CA ASP A 39 -4.37 14.69 1.60
C ASP A 39 -3.20 13.77 1.27
N CYS A 40 -2.12 13.83 2.04
CA CYS A 40 -0.96 12.99 1.81
C CYS A 40 -1.27 11.50 1.98
N VAL A 41 -2.10 11.12 2.97
CA VAL A 41 -2.55 9.74 3.18
C VAL A 41 -3.40 9.28 2.00
N TYR A 42 -4.33 10.10 1.50
CA TYR A 42 -5.10 9.75 0.31
C TYR A 42 -4.22 9.60 -0.94
N VAL A 43 -3.25 10.49 -1.15
CA VAL A 43 -2.31 10.37 -2.29
C VAL A 43 -1.44 9.10 -2.16
N ILE A 44 -1.07 8.69 -0.94
CA ILE A 44 -0.40 7.41 -0.71
C ILE A 44 -1.32 6.24 -1.07
N ASN A 45 -2.58 6.29 -0.65
CA ASN A 45 -3.57 5.28 -0.96
C ASN A 45 -3.77 5.13 -2.47
N GLU A 46 -4.03 6.23 -3.20
CA GLU A 46 -4.16 6.22 -4.65
C GLU A 46 -2.89 5.74 -5.35
N ALA A 47 -1.72 6.10 -4.82
CA ALA A 47 -0.44 5.63 -5.34
C ALA A 47 -0.24 4.13 -5.13
N TRP A 48 -0.76 3.58 -4.04
CA TRP A 48 -0.73 2.15 -3.71
C TRP A 48 -1.65 1.36 -4.65
N GLU A 49 -2.91 1.78 -4.78
CA GLU A 49 -3.90 1.16 -5.68
C GLU A 49 -3.43 1.15 -7.15
N SER A 50 -2.62 2.13 -7.55
CA SER A 50 -2.07 2.19 -8.90
C SER A 50 -0.87 1.26 -9.15
N VAL A 51 -0.39 0.52 -8.14
CA VAL A 51 0.70 -0.45 -8.29
C VAL A 51 0.13 -1.78 -8.78
N PRO A 52 0.57 -2.29 -9.95
CA PRO A 52 0.12 -3.59 -10.42
C PRO A 52 0.59 -4.73 -9.50
N GLU A 53 -0.27 -5.73 -9.29
CA GLU A 53 0.01 -6.92 -8.47
C GLU A 53 1.35 -7.60 -8.82
N HIS A 54 1.60 -7.85 -10.10
CA HIS A 54 2.85 -8.46 -10.57
C HIS A 54 4.12 -7.67 -10.18
N THR A 55 4.01 -6.37 -9.89
CA THR A 55 5.13 -5.55 -9.39
C THR A 55 5.48 -5.95 -7.96
N LEU A 56 4.47 -6.20 -7.13
CA LEU A 56 4.63 -6.68 -5.75
C LEU A 56 5.15 -8.12 -5.76
N GLU A 57 4.54 -9.02 -6.53
CA GLU A 57 4.99 -10.40 -6.67
C GLU A 57 6.47 -10.47 -7.09
N ARG A 58 6.86 -9.70 -8.11
CA ARG A 58 8.25 -9.69 -8.60
C ARG A 58 9.23 -9.17 -7.56
N SER A 59 8.80 -8.19 -6.75
CA SER A 59 9.60 -7.65 -5.65
C SER A 59 9.73 -8.66 -4.52
N TRP A 60 8.65 -9.36 -4.18
CA TRP A 60 8.61 -10.38 -3.12
C TRP A 60 9.35 -11.65 -3.50
N ARG A 61 9.36 -12.05 -4.78
CA ARG A 61 10.11 -13.20 -5.31
C ARG A 61 11.61 -13.13 -5.00
N LYS A 62 12.18 -11.93 -4.87
CA LYS A 62 13.58 -11.74 -4.47
C LYS A 62 13.82 -12.02 -2.99
N LEU A 63 12.83 -11.74 -2.15
CA LEU A 63 12.91 -11.86 -0.69
C LEU A 63 12.49 -13.26 -0.21
N ALA A 64 11.53 -13.88 -0.91
CA ALA A 64 10.98 -15.18 -0.57
C ALA A 64 10.94 -16.10 -1.80
N PRO A 65 12.11 -16.60 -2.27
CA PRO A 65 12.20 -17.42 -3.49
C PRO A 65 11.49 -18.77 -3.38
N TYR A 66 11.17 -19.24 -2.17
CA TYR A 66 10.43 -20.47 -1.91
C TYR A 66 8.91 -20.35 -2.18
N LEU A 67 8.36 -19.13 -2.23
CA LEU A 67 6.93 -18.90 -2.55
C LEU A 67 6.61 -19.07 -4.04
N LYS A 68 7.62 -19.37 -4.87
CA LYS A 68 7.51 -19.43 -6.34
C LYS A 68 6.64 -20.57 -6.88
N ASN A 69 6.21 -21.50 -6.02
CA ASN A 69 5.44 -22.69 -6.43
C ASN A 69 3.92 -22.57 -6.23
N VAL A 70 3.42 -21.43 -5.72
CA VAL A 70 1.98 -21.19 -5.50
C VAL A 70 1.34 -20.56 -6.74
N ASP A 71 1.71 -21.02 -7.94
CA ASP A 71 1.25 -20.44 -9.22
C ASP A 71 0.29 -21.39 -9.98
N GLN A 72 -0.27 -22.40 -9.29
CA GLN A 72 -1.21 -23.38 -9.86
C GLN A 72 -2.40 -23.76 -8.95
N SER A 73 -2.72 -22.96 -7.93
CA SER A 73 -3.99 -23.19 -7.22
C SER A 73 -5.04 -22.25 -7.79
N ASN A 74 -6.00 -22.83 -8.51
CA ASN A 74 -7.24 -22.16 -8.87
C ASN A 74 -7.89 -21.58 -7.61
N ASP A 75 -8.38 -20.36 -7.76
CA ASP A 75 -9.26 -19.61 -6.85
C ASP A 75 -10.18 -20.50 -5.98
N SER A 76 -9.84 -20.59 -4.70
CA SER A 76 -10.75 -20.66 -3.53
C SER A 76 -9.93 -20.99 -2.28
N GLY A 77 -9.15 -20.03 -1.78
CA GLY A 77 -8.33 -20.24 -0.59
C GLY A 77 -8.10 -18.95 0.15
N SER A 78 -9.04 -18.58 1.02
CA SER A 78 -8.70 -17.71 2.14
C SER A 78 -7.47 -18.32 2.81
N VAL A 79 -6.34 -17.59 2.74
CA VAL A 79 -5.13 -17.98 3.46
C VAL A 79 -5.50 -18.03 4.92
N THR A 80 -5.40 -19.21 5.53
CA THR A 80 -5.80 -19.39 6.93
C THR A 80 -4.75 -18.80 7.87
N VAL A 81 -5.18 -18.33 9.04
CA VAL A 81 -4.27 -17.86 10.11
C VAL A 81 -3.18 -18.88 10.40
N THR A 82 -3.52 -20.17 10.36
CA THR A 82 -2.60 -21.29 10.60
C THR A 82 -1.54 -21.44 9.50
N GLU A 83 -1.91 -21.26 8.22
CA GLU A 83 -0.96 -21.27 7.11
C GLU A 83 0.04 -20.11 7.20
N LEU A 84 -0.43 -18.90 7.55
CA LEU A 84 0.44 -17.75 7.76
C LEU A 84 1.36 -17.93 8.96
N ASN A 85 0.85 -18.40 10.09
CA ASN A 85 1.65 -18.69 11.27
C ASN A 85 2.78 -19.70 10.96
N GLY A 86 2.46 -20.74 10.19
CA GLY A 86 3.45 -21.72 9.73
C GLY A 86 4.55 -21.13 8.84
N LEU A 87 4.24 -20.10 8.06
CA LEU A 87 5.22 -19.36 7.26
C LEU A 87 6.07 -18.41 8.12
N LEU A 88 5.45 -17.71 9.07
CA LEU A 88 6.14 -16.82 10.00
C LEU A 88 7.17 -17.57 10.85
N LYS A 89 6.85 -18.77 11.34
CA LYS A 89 7.76 -19.60 12.12
C LYS A 89 9.01 -20.06 11.32
N GLN A 90 8.99 -19.99 10.00
CA GLN A 90 10.16 -20.28 9.15
C GLN A 90 11.12 -19.09 9.02
N ILE A 91 10.71 -17.88 9.40
CA ILE A 91 11.54 -16.68 9.32
C ILE A 91 12.40 -16.58 10.59
N PRO A 92 13.74 -16.51 10.47
CA PRO A 92 14.61 -16.32 11.63
C PRO A 92 14.22 -15.06 12.40
N GLY A 93 13.89 -15.21 13.70
CA GLY A 93 13.43 -14.11 14.56
C GLY A 93 11.91 -14.00 14.75
N CYS A 94 11.11 -14.77 13.99
CA CYS A 94 9.64 -14.80 14.11
C CYS A 94 9.11 -16.07 14.80
N GLY A 95 9.98 -16.86 15.44
CA GLY A 95 9.58 -18.11 16.11
C GLY A 95 8.62 -17.94 17.30
N ASN A 96 8.50 -16.72 17.82
CA ASN A 96 7.63 -16.38 18.97
C ASN A 96 6.25 -15.87 18.53
N CYS A 97 5.99 -15.72 17.23
CA CYS A 97 4.67 -15.30 16.75
C CYS A 97 3.69 -16.45 16.97
N GLU A 98 2.61 -16.16 17.68
CA GLU A 98 1.50 -17.09 17.86
C GLU A 98 0.34 -16.78 16.90
N GLU A 99 -0.60 -17.71 16.78
CA GLU A 99 -1.76 -17.55 15.89
C GLU A 99 -2.61 -16.34 16.26
N ASP A 100 -2.69 -16.01 17.55
CA ASP A 100 -3.40 -14.83 18.06
C ASP A 100 -2.77 -13.52 17.56
N ASP A 101 -1.43 -13.47 17.45
CA ASP A 101 -0.72 -12.30 16.89
C ASP A 101 -1.05 -12.13 15.40
N VAL A 102 -1.18 -13.25 14.68
CA VAL A 102 -1.54 -13.27 13.26
C VAL A 102 -3.00 -12.88 13.06
N SER A 103 -3.92 -13.39 13.89
CA SER A 103 -5.34 -13.00 13.85
C SER A 103 -5.49 -11.51 14.14
N SER A 104 -4.88 -11.00 15.21
CA SER A 104 -4.92 -9.58 15.55
C SER A 104 -4.37 -8.68 14.44
N CYS A 105 -3.39 -9.16 13.68
CA CYS A 105 -2.84 -8.42 12.54
C CYS A 105 -3.80 -8.39 11.34
N LEU A 106 -4.59 -9.45 11.13
CA LEU A 106 -5.56 -9.54 10.04
C LEU A 106 -6.87 -8.81 10.36
N ASP A 107 -7.22 -8.73 11.64
CA ASP A 107 -8.46 -8.11 12.12
C ASP A 107 -8.34 -6.58 12.29
N CYS A 108 -7.20 -5.97 11.93
CA CYS A 108 -6.94 -4.53 12.10
C CYS A 108 -7.90 -3.60 11.33
N ASP A 109 -8.58 -4.11 10.29
CA ASP A 109 -9.52 -3.33 9.45
C ASP A 109 -11.00 -3.53 9.86
N ALA A 110 -11.29 -4.34 10.88
CA ALA A 110 -12.66 -4.72 11.24
C ALA A 110 -13.45 -3.63 12.02
N ASP A 111 -12.76 -2.59 12.50
CA ASP A 111 -13.35 -1.56 13.38
C ASP A 111 -13.71 -0.23 12.67
N ASP A 112 -13.47 -0.08 11.35
CA ASP A 112 -13.76 1.14 10.58
C ASP A 112 -15.13 1.08 9.84
N ALA A 113 -16.22 0.81 10.58
CA ALA A 113 -17.61 0.85 10.08
C ALA A 113 -18.33 2.18 10.35
#